data_AF-A0A954BID2-F1
#
_entry.id   AF-A0A954BID2-F1
#
_cell.length_a   1.000
_cell.length_b   1.000
_cell.length_c   1.000
_cell.angle_alpha   90.00
_cell.angle_beta   90.00
_cell.angle_gamma   90.00
#
_symmetry.space_group_name_H-M   'P 1'
#
loop_
_entity.id
_entity.type
_entity.pdbx_description
1 polymer ?
#
loop_
_entity_poly.entity_id
_entity_poly.type
_entity_poly.pdbx_seq_one_letter_code
_entity_poly.pdbx_strand_id
1 'polypeptide(L)'
;MSKERKSVELFRQDGKEFRSVCATLEEEKFTIDTQDMGPTVEEFWGDSDYEFWTIVPKESWGQLLMALSIEFFANDPRATDRLRDICATHGVPYERGNWA
;
A
#
# COMPACT_ATOMS: atom_id res chain seq x y z
N MET A 1 -19.46 -14.97 -8.84
CA MET A 1 -19.03 -14.59 -7.48
C MET A 1 -18.31 -13.27 -7.61
N SER A 2 -18.72 -12.23 -6.86
CA SER A 2 -18.01 -10.95 -6.90
C SER A 2 -16.58 -11.16 -6.38
N LYS A 3 -15.59 -10.77 -7.17
CA LYS A 3 -14.17 -10.86 -6.81
C LYS A 3 -13.92 -9.77 -5.75
N GLU A 4 -13.43 -10.17 -4.58
CA GLU A 4 -13.24 -9.25 -3.45
C GLU A 4 -12.06 -8.31 -3.73
N ARG A 5 -12.38 -7.05 -4.08
CA ARG A 5 -11.43 -5.94 -4.16
C ARG A 5 -11.32 -5.30 -2.79
N LYS A 6 -10.10 -5.22 -2.25
CA LYS A 6 -9.79 -4.44 -1.04
C LYS A 6 -8.98 -3.22 -1.45
N SER A 7 -9.34 -2.05 -0.94
CA SER A 7 -8.61 -0.82 -1.23
C SER A 7 -8.54 0.07 0.00
N VAL A 8 -7.45 0.81 0.12
CA VAL A 8 -7.18 1.79 1.18
C VAL A 8 -6.56 3.03 0.53
N GLU A 9 -7.12 4.20 0.81
CA GLU A 9 -6.51 5.49 0.47
C GLU A 9 -5.33 5.74 1.42
N LEU A 10 -4.11 5.80 0.87
CA LEU A 10 -2.88 6.02 1.62
C LEU A 10 -2.59 7.50 1.81
N PHE A 11 -2.99 8.32 0.85
CA PHE A 11 -2.76 9.76 0.87
C PHE A 11 -3.80 10.47 0.02
N ARG A 12 -4.22 11.64 0.49
CA ARG A 12 -5.09 12.55 -0.25
C ARG A 12 -4.68 14.00 -0.01
N GLN A 13 -4.60 14.74 -1.10
CA GLN A 13 -4.52 16.19 -1.12
C GLN A 13 -5.66 16.73 -1.99
N ASP A 14 -6.51 17.55 -1.40
CA ASP A 14 -7.54 18.29 -2.13
C ASP A 14 -7.08 19.72 -2.42
N GLY A 15 -7.64 20.34 -3.46
CA GLY A 15 -7.40 21.73 -3.78
C GLY A 15 -7.31 21.99 -5.29
N LYS A 16 -6.61 23.07 -5.64
CA LYS A 16 -6.31 23.41 -7.05
C LYS A 16 -5.44 22.34 -7.71
N GLU A 17 -4.49 21.82 -6.96
CA GLU A 17 -3.76 20.60 -7.28
C GLU A 17 -4.35 19.49 -6.42
N PHE A 18 -4.76 18.40 -7.07
CA PHE A 18 -5.30 17.21 -6.43
C PHE A 18 -4.31 16.06 -6.58
N ARG A 19 -4.15 15.28 -5.51
CA ARG A 19 -3.42 14.00 -5.54
C ARG A 19 -4.11 12.99 -4.65
N SER A 20 -4.34 11.80 -5.17
CA SER A 20 -4.77 10.63 -4.41
C SER A 20 -3.80 9.48 -4.64
N VAL A 21 -3.43 8.77 -3.57
CA VAL A 21 -2.62 7.54 -3.63
C VAL A 21 -3.40 6.42 -2.97
N CYS A 22 -3.64 5.34 -3.70
CA CYS A 22 -4.44 4.21 -3.23
C CYS A 22 -3.61 2.92 -3.28
N ALA A 23 -3.73 2.09 -2.24
CA ALA A 23 -3.29 0.71 -2.27
C ALA A 23 -4.50 -0.19 -2.51
N THR A 24 -4.40 -1.06 -3.50
CA THR A 24 -5.49 -1.93 -3.92
C THR A 24 -5.00 -3.37 -4.05
N LEU A 25 -5.73 -4.31 -3.44
CA LEU A 25 -5.52 -5.75 -3.58
C LEU A 25 -6.71 -6.34 -4.33
N GLU A 26 -6.45 -6.88 -5.52
CA GLU A 26 -7.43 -7.46 -6.43
C GLU A 26 -6.93 -8.78 -6.99
N GLU A 27 -7.61 -9.88 -6.67
CA GLU A 27 -7.33 -11.24 -7.17
C GLU A 27 -5.87 -11.69 -6.97
N GLU A 28 -5.02 -11.33 -7.93
CA GLU A 28 -3.62 -11.73 -8.05
C GLU A 28 -2.69 -10.52 -8.19
N LYS A 29 -3.18 -9.32 -7.88
CA LYS A 29 -2.45 -8.06 -8.03
C LYS A 29 -2.56 -7.24 -6.76
N PHE A 30 -1.41 -6.79 -6.27
CA PHE A 30 -1.33 -5.69 -5.34
C PHE A 30 -0.85 -4.46 -6.12
N THR A 31 -1.61 -3.38 -6.10
CA THR A 31 -1.34 -2.15 -6.83
C THR A 31 -1.21 -1.01 -5.85
N ILE A 32 -0.20 -0.16 -6.04
CA ILE A 32 -0.25 1.22 -5.55
C ILE A 32 -0.36 2.11 -6.76
N ASP A 33 -1.45 2.88 -6.84
CA ASP A 33 -1.73 3.81 -7.92
C ASP A 33 -1.84 5.24 -7.38
N THR A 34 -1.57 6.20 -8.25
CA THR A 34 -1.66 7.63 -7.97
C THR A 34 -2.43 8.29 -9.10
N GLN A 35 -3.36 9.16 -8.71
CA GLN A 35 -4.04 10.08 -9.62
C GLN A 35 -3.66 11.51 -9.23
N ASP A 36 -3.09 12.22 -10.19
CA ASP A 36 -2.83 13.65 -10.11
C ASP A 36 -3.81 14.39 -11.00
N MET A 37 -4.33 15.52 -10.53
CA MET A 37 -5.12 16.44 -11.35
C MET A 37 -4.77 17.89 -10.99
N GLY A 38 -5.04 18.79 -11.91
CA GLY A 38 -4.89 20.22 -11.69
C GLY A 38 -4.00 20.89 -12.75
N PRO A 39 -3.79 22.21 -12.64
CA PRO A 39 -3.14 22.98 -13.69
C PRO A 39 -1.71 22.54 -14.00
N THR A 40 -0.98 22.00 -13.02
CA THR A 40 0.35 21.45 -13.26
C THR A 40 0.30 20.22 -14.17
N VAL A 41 -0.73 19.39 -14.03
CA VAL A 41 -0.94 18.21 -14.88
C VAL A 41 -1.28 18.63 -16.31
N GLU A 42 -2.18 19.59 -16.48
CA GLU A 42 -2.54 20.15 -17.80
C GLU A 42 -1.33 20.80 -18.48
N GLU A 43 -0.50 21.54 -17.75
CA GLU A 43 0.68 22.20 -18.29
C GLU A 43 1.74 21.19 -18.77
N PHE A 44 1.99 20.14 -17.98
CA PHE A 44 3.08 19.20 -18.26
C PHE A 44 2.68 18.07 -19.21
N TRP A 45 1.47 17.53 -19.04
CA TRP A 45 0.99 16.36 -19.78
C TRP A 45 -0.05 16.70 -20.86
N GLY A 46 -0.62 17.92 -20.84
CA GLY A 46 -1.65 18.34 -21.79
C GLY A 46 -3.02 17.66 -21.56
N ASP A 47 -3.21 17.00 -20.43
CA ASP A 47 -4.43 16.29 -20.03
C ASP A 47 -4.93 16.78 -18.66
N SER A 48 -6.20 16.55 -18.36
CA SER A 48 -6.85 16.98 -17.11
C SER A 48 -6.44 16.16 -15.89
N ASP A 49 -5.91 14.96 -16.12
CA ASP A 49 -5.42 14.04 -15.10
C ASP A 49 -4.19 13.27 -15.59
N TYR A 50 -3.43 12.76 -14.62
CA TYR A 50 -2.30 11.86 -14.87
C TYR A 50 -2.34 10.74 -13.85
N GLU A 51 -2.50 9.52 -14.36
CA GLU A 51 -2.57 8.30 -13.56
C GLU A 51 -1.34 7.43 -13.80
N PHE A 52 -0.75 6.93 -12.72
CA PHE A 52 0.38 6.02 -12.78
C PHE A 52 0.34 5.02 -11.62
N TRP A 53 0.92 3.84 -11.82
CA TRP A 53 0.81 2.76 -10.85
C TRP A 53 2.03 1.84 -10.85
N THR A 54 2.21 1.14 -9.74
CA THR A 54 3.10 -0.02 -9.61
C THR A 54 2.25 -1.24 -9.23
N ILE A 55 2.39 -2.33 -9.98
CA ILE A 55 1.69 -3.59 -9.73
C ILE A 55 2.71 -4.64 -9.31
N VAL A 56 2.42 -5.34 -8.22
CA VAL A 56 3.13 -6.53 -7.76
C VAL A 56 2.23 -7.75 -7.93
N PRO A 57 2.63 -8.74 -8.74
CA PRO A 57 1.82 -9.92 -8.97
C PRO A 57 1.94 -10.88 -7.77
N LYS A 58 0.93 -11.74 -7.58
CA LYS A 58 0.70 -12.54 -6.36
C LYS A 58 1.87 -13.42 -5.94
N GLU A 59 2.54 -13.97 -6.93
CA GLU A 59 3.69 -14.87 -6.83
C GLU A 59 4.89 -14.14 -6.19
N SER A 60 4.90 -12.81 -6.29
CA SER A 60 5.94 -11.94 -5.73
C SER A 60 5.57 -11.33 -4.37
N TRP A 61 4.36 -11.58 -3.83
CA TRP A 61 3.95 -11.00 -2.54
C TRP A 61 4.84 -11.40 -1.37
N GLY A 62 5.38 -12.62 -1.36
CA GLY A 62 6.35 -13.04 -0.35
C GLY A 62 7.64 -12.23 -0.41
N GLN A 63 8.14 -11.93 -1.63
CA GLN A 63 9.32 -11.09 -1.81
C GLN A 63 9.06 -9.65 -1.40
N LEU A 64 7.89 -9.11 -1.76
CA LEU A 64 7.45 -7.79 -1.31
C LEU A 64 7.38 -7.71 0.22
N LEU A 65 6.78 -8.71 0.89
CA LEU A 65 6.68 -8.75 2.35
C LEU A 65 8.06 -8.75 3.02
N MET A 66 9.02 -9.50 2.46
CA MET A 66 10.41 -9.50 2.96
C MET A 66 11.09 -8.15 2.74
N ALA A 67 10.92 -7.53 1.57
CA ALA A 67 11.48 -6.20 1.28
C ALA A 67 10.90 -5.14 2.24
N LEU A 68 9.58 -5.09 2.40
CA LEU A 68 8.93 -4.19 3.37
C LEU A 68 9.37 -4.49 4.80
N SER A 69 9.63 -5.75 5.16
CA SER A 69 10.11 -6.08 6.50
C SER A 69 11.50 -5.50 6.77
N ILE A 70 12.37 -5.46 5.77
CA ILE A 70 13.68 -4.81 5.86
C ILE A 70 13.47 -3.29 6.02
N GLU A 71 12.66 -2.66 5.17
CA GLU A 71 12.43 -1.21 5.22
C GLU A 71 11.79 -0.75 6.54
N PHE A 72 10.85 -1.51 7.10
CA PHE A 72 10.07 -1.09 8.27
C PHE A 72 10.61 -1.57 9.63
N PHE A 73 11.34 -2.69 9.66
CA PHE A 73 11.74 -3.34 10.92
C PHE A 73 13.25 -3.57 11.09
N ALA A 74 14.08 -3.29 10.07
CA ALA A 74 15.52 -3.46 10.24
C ALA A 74 16.06 -2.64 11.41
N ASN A 75 16.95 -3.26 12.20
CA ASN A 75 17.56 -2.68 13.40
C ASN A 75 16.56 -2.31 14.54
N ASP A 76 15.31 -2.78 14.48
CA ASP A 76 14.35 -2.63 15.59
C ASP A 76 14.39 -3.89 16.50
N PRO A 77 14.95 -3.80 17.73
CA PRO A 77 14.99 -4.95 18.64
C PRO A 77 13.59 -5.39 19.12
N ARG A 78 12.54 -4.61 18.82
CA ARG A 78 11.13 -4.91 19.14
C ARG A 78 10.33 -5.31 17.91
N ALA A 79 10.98 -5.66 16.79
CA ALA A 79 10.30 -6.00 15.52
C ALA A 79 9.16 -7.02 15.70
N THR A 80 9.35 -8.07 16.51
CA THR A 80 8.32 -9.07 16.79
C THR A 80 7.09 -8.48 17.49
N ASP A 81 7.29 -7.65 18.53
CA ASP A 81 6.18 -6.99 19.23
C ASP A 81 5.49 -5.96 18.34
N ARG A 82 6.27 -5.23 17.53
CA ARG A 82 5.72 -4.23 16.60
C ARG A 82 4.88 -4.87 15.50
N LEU A 83 5.31 -6.01 14.94
CA LEU A 83 4.50 -6.77 13.99
C LEU A 83 3.18 -7.22 14.62
N ARG A 84 3.22 -7.74 15.84
CA ARG A 84 1.99 -8.09 16.60
C ARG A 84 1.06 -6.90 16.72
N ASP A 85 1.58 -5.73 17.11
CA ASP A 85 0.76 -4.53 17.32
C ASP A 85 0.15 -4.01 16.01
N ILE A 86 0.88 -4.09 14.90
CA ILE A 86 0.35 -3.81 13.55
C ILE A 86 -0.77 -4.78 13.21
N CYS A 87 -0.56 -6.08 13.38
CA CYS A 87 -1.59 -7.08 13.09
C CYS A 87 -2.85 -6.86 13.93
N ALA A 88 -2.71 -6.58 15.23
CA ALA A 88 -3.82 -6.27 16.12
C ALA A 88 -4.56 -4.99 15.69
N THR A 89 -3.84 -3.93 15.36
CA THR A 89 -4.40 -2.63 14.97
C THR A 89 -5.23 -2.73 13.69
N HIS A 90 -4.78 -3.54 12.72
CA HIS A 90 -5.44 -3.68 11.43
C HIS A 90 -6.34 -4.92 11.31
N GLY A 91 -6.57 -5.63 12.41
CA GLY A 91 -7.43 -6.83 12.44
C GLY A 91 -6.90 -7.99 11.59
N VAL A 92 -5.58 -8.05 11.37
CA VAL A 92 -4.93 -9.16 10.67
C VAL A 92 -4.79 -10.33 11.66
N PRO A 93 -5.34 -11.52 11.37
CA PRO A 93 -5.16 -12.68 12.23
C PRO A 93 -3.69 -13.06 12.37
N TYR A 94 -3.25 -13.35 13.60
CA TYR A 94 -1.89 -13.78 13.90
C TYR A 94 -1.88 -14.77 15.07
N GLU A 95 -0.80 -15.53 15.18
CA GLU A 95 -0.49 -16.35 16.35
C GLU A 95 0.71 -15.77 17.08
N ARG A 96 0.72 -15.88 18.41
CA ARG A 96 1.89 -15.58 19.23
C ARG A 96 2.22 -16.77 20.11
N GLY A 97 3.46 -17.22 20.03
CA GLY A 97 4.03 -18.23 20.91
C GLY A 97 5.27 -17.70 21.65
N ASN A 98 5.67 -18.42 22.68
CA ASN A 98 6.97 -18.30 23.32
C ASN A 98 7.38 -19.69 23.83
N TRP A 99 8.69 -19.91 24.02
CA TRP A 99 9.25 -21.19 24.48
C TRP A 99 9.63 -21.16 25.97
N ALA A 100 9.05 -20.24 26.76
CA ALA A 100 9.33 -20.09 28.18
C ALA A 100 8.55 -21.10 29.04
#